data_AF-A0A3B9WUR3-F1
#
_entry.id   AF-A0A3B9WUR3-F1
#
_cell.length_a   1.000
_cell.length_b   1.000
_cell.length_c   1.000
_cell.angle_alpha   90.00
_cell.angle_beta   90.00
_cell.angle_gamma   90.00
#
_symmetry.space_group_name_H-M   'P 1'
#
loop_
_entity.id
_entity.type
_entity.pdbx_description
1 polymer ?
#
loop_
_entity_poly.entity_id
_entity_poly.type
_entity_poly.pdbx_seq_one_letter_code
_entity_poly.pdbx_strand_id
1 'polypeptide(L)' 'MDVNQYLEIFLDETAEHLQNLSDQLMILENEPENEDTINEIFRAAHSLKGMAGTMGYKRMQNLTHDM' A
#
# COMPACT_ATOMS: atom_id res chain seq x y z
N MET A 1 19.03 1.58 16.77
CA MET A 1 17.87 0.74 16.41
C MET A 1 18.29 -0.13 15.25
N ASP A 2 17.99 -1.43 15.30
CA ASP A 2 18.47 -2.41 14.33
C ASP A 2 17.68 -2.29 13.02
N VAL A 3 18.39 -2.22 11.89
CA VAL A 3 17.79 -2.13 10.54
C VAL A 3 16.88 -3.33 10.27
N ASN A 4 17.18 -4.49 10.85
CA ASN A 4 16.36 -5.69 10.69
C ASN A 4 14.96 -5.54 11.28
N GLN A 5 14.82 -4.83 12.40
CA GLN A 5 13.53 -4.59 13.04
C GLN A 5 12.64 -3.68 12.18
N TYR A 6 13.22 -2.66 11.54
CA TYR A 6 12.49 -1.79 10.61
C TYR A 6 12.08 -2.52 9.33
N LEU A 7 12.91 -3.46 8.87
CA LEU A 7 12.57 -4.28 7.72
C LEU A 7 11.40 -5.21 8.01
N GLU A 8 11.36 -5.86 9.18
CA GLU A 8 10.23 -6.70 9.58
C GLU A 8 8.93 -5.90 9.64
N ILE A 9 8.93 -4.75 10.33
CA ILE A 9 7.75 -3.87 10.41
C ILE A 9 7.30 -3.44 9.00
N PHE A 10 8.25 -3.03 8.16
CA PHE A 10 7.95 -2.63 6.78
C PHE A 10 7.29 -3.75 5.98
N LEU A 11 7.78 -5.00 6.12
CA LEU A 11 7.24 -6.15 5.40
C LEU A 11 5.84 -6.50 5.91
N ASP A 12 5.61 -6.47 7.22
CA ASP A 12 4.31 -6.72 7.83
C ASP A 12 3.28 -5.68 7.40
N GLU A 13 3.59 -4.38 7.51
CA GLU A 13 2.71 -3.29 7.08
C GLU A 13 2.45 -3.34 5.56
N THR A 14 3.47 -3.69 4.78
CA THR A 14 3.31 -3.87 3.33
C THR A 14 2.34 -5.01 3.02
N ALA A 15 2.45 -6.14 3.72
CA ALA A 15 1.57 -7.29 3.51
C ALA A 15 0.11 -6.94 3.86
N GLU A 16 -0.11 -6.22 4.95
CA GLU A 16 -1.44 -5.75 5.35
C GLU A 16 -2.07 -4.81 4.30
N HIS A 17 -1.31 -3.83 3.82
CA HIS A 17 -1.80 -2.93 2.78
C HIS A 17 -2.06 -3.63 1.44
N LEU A 18 -1.24 -4.62 1.06
CA LEU A 18 -1.48 -5.42 -0.14
C LEU A 18 -2.74 -6.28 -0.02
N GLN A 19 -3.01 -6.86 1.15
CA GLN A 19 -4.24 -7.60 1.39
C GLN A 19 -5.46 -6.67 1.30
N ASN A 20 -5.40 -5.49 1.93
CA ASN A 20 -6.45 -4.49 1.84
C ASN A 20 -6.72 -4.07 0.38
N LEU A 21 -5.67 -3.77 -0.39
CA LEU A 21 -5.80 -3.45 -1.82
C LEU A 21 -6.51 -4.57 -2.59
N SER A 22 -6.15 -5.83 -2.34
CA SER A 22 -6.79 -6.97 -2.99
C SER A 22 -8.27 -7.06 -2.66
N ASP A 23 -8.63 -6.88 -1.39
CA ASP A 23 -10.02 -6.96 -0.93
C ASP A 23 -10.87 -5.81 -1.50
N GLN A 24 -10.33 -4.59 -1.49
CA GLN A 24 -11.02 -3.42 -2.06
C GLN A 24 -11.16 -3.52 -3.58
N LEU A 25 -10.16 -4.06 -4.29
CA LEU A 25 -10.27 -4.29 -5.74
C LEU A 25 -11.38 -5.29 -6.06
N MET A 26 -11.57 -6.32 -5.23
CA MET A 26 -12.67 -7.27 -5.39
C MET A 26 -14.04 -6.62 -5.16
N ILE A 27 -14.15 -5.68 -4.22
CA ILE A 27 -15.36 -4.88 -4.03
C ILE A 27 -15.60 -3.99 -5.25
N LEU A 28 -14.56 -3.29 -5.72
CA LEU A 28 -14.63 -2.37 -6.86
C LEU A 28 -15.06 -3.08 -8.15
N GLU A 29 -14.64 -4.34 -8.34
CA GLU A 29 -15.07 -5.16 -9.49
C GLU A 29 -16.60 -5.33 -9.53
N ASN A 30 -17.24 -5.44 -8.36
CA ASN A 30 -18.69 -5.58 -8.24
C ASN A 30 -19.40 -4.23 -8.18
N GLU A 31 -18.75 -3.20 -7.61
CA GLU A 31 -19.29 -1.87 -7.36
C GLU A 31 -18.36 -0.77 -7.88
N PRO A 32 -18.26 -0.57 -9.22
CA PRO A 32 -17.25 0.30 -9.83
C PRO A 32 -17.43 1.79 -9.54
N GLU A 33 -18.61 2.21 -9.09
CA GLU A 33 -18.92 3.61 -8.73
C GLU A 33 -18.80 3.86 -7.22
N ASN A 34 -18.34 2.87 -6.44
CA ASN A 34 -18.16 3.02 -4.99
C ASN A 34 -16.93 3.89 -4.67
N GLU A 35 -17.17 5.19 -4.48
CA GLU A 35 -16.13 6.18 -4.18
C GLU A 35 -15.37 5.86 -2.88
N ASP A 36 -16.01 5.24 -1.88
CA ASP A 36 -15.35 4.87 -0.63
C ASP A 36 -14.29 3.79 -0.88
N THR A 37 -14.62 2.77 -1.67
CA THR A 37 -13.66 1.72 -2.09
C THR A 37 -12.48 2.31 -2.88
N ILE A 38 -12.75 3.23 -3.81
CA ILE A 38 -11.69 3.92 -4.57
C ILE A 38 -10.77 4.72 -3.62
N ASN A 39 -11.35 5.42 -2.65
CA ASN A 39 -10.60 6.19 -1.67
C ASN A 39 -9.73 5.30 -0.77
N GLU A 40 -10.22 4.14 -0.36
CA GLU A 40 -9.44 3.18 0.44
C GLU A 40 -8.27 2.59 -0.36
N ILE A 41 -8.48 2.24 -1.64
CA ILE A 41 -7.41 1.81 -2.55
C ILE A 41 -6.31 2.87 -2.64
N PHE A 42 -6.69 4.12 -2.87
CA PHE A 42 -5.75 5.23 -2.97
C PHE A 42 -4.96 5.44 -1.68
N ARG A 43 -5.63 5.34 -0.51
CA ARG A 43 -4.98 5.46 0.80
C ARG A 43 -3.96 4.36 1.03
N ALA A 44 -4.29 3.11 0.72
CA ALA A 44 -3.36 1.99 0.86
C ALA A 44 -2.12 2.16 -0.04
N ALA A 45 -2.31 2.55 -1.30
CA ALA A 45 -1.19 2.84 -2.22
C ALA A 45 -0.34 4.03 -1.71
N HIS A 46 -0.97 5.10 -1.21
CA HIS A 46 -0.27 6.26 -0.67
C HIS A 46 0.56 5.92 0.57
N SER A 47 0.03 5.09 1.47
CA SER A 47 0.76 4.62 2.66
C SER A 47 1.98 3.79 2.26
N LEU A 48 1.81 2.83 1.34
CA LEU A 48 2.93 2.04 0.79
C LEU A 48 4.04 2.92 0.20
N LYS A 49 3.68 3.97 -0.56
CA LYS A 49 4.63 4.95 -1.08
C LYS A 49 5.39 5.67 0.03
N GLY A 50 4.69 6.12 1.07
CA GLY A 50 5.28 6.83 2.21
C GLY A 50 6.28 5.96 2.99
N MET A 51 5.91 4.70 3.24
CA MET A 51 6.77 3.72 3.89
C MET A 51 8.01 3.39 3.04
N ALA A 52 7.82 3.15 1.74
CA ALA A 52 8.91 2.89 0.81
C ALA A 52 9.87 4.08 0.72
N GLY A 53 9.35 5.32 0.74
CA GLY A 53 10.16 6.54 0.79
C GLY A 53 10.98 6.65 2.07
N THR A 54 10.37 6.35 3.22
CA THR A 54 11.04 6.36 4.54
C THR A 54 12.19 5.33 4.60
N MET A 55 11.98 4.15 4.01
CA MET A 55 13.01 3.10 3.95
C MET A 55 14.05 3.31 2.83
N GLY A 56 13.87 4.31 1.96
CA GLY A 56 14.75 4.58 0.83
C GLY A 56 14.58 3.60 -0.34
N TYR A 57 13.50 2.82 -0.38
CA TYR A 57 13.19 1.84 -1.43
C TYR A 57 12.60 2.51 -2.67
N LYS A 58 13.43 3.25 -3.40
CA LYS A 58 13.05 4.06 -4.57
C LYS A 58 12.24 3.32 -5.63
N ARG A 59 12.56 2.06 -5.91
CA ARG A 59 11.84 1.26 -6.91
C ARG A 59 10.38 1.01 -6.48
N MET A 60 10.18 0.73 -5.20
CA MET A 60 8.84 0.51 -4.65
C MET A 60 8.07 1.81 -4.54
N GLN A 61 8.73 2.88 -4.07
CA GLN A 61 8.16 4.22 -4.03
C GLN A 61 7.64 4.68 -5.40
N ASN A 62 8.43 4.49 -6.47
CA ASN A 62 8.01 4.83 -7.82
C ASN A 62 6.83 3.97 -8.29
N LEU A 63 6.87 2.67 -8.05
CA LEU A 63 5.76 1.77 -8.39
C LEU A 63 4.45 2.22 -7.75
N THR A 64 4.46 2.50 -6.45
CA THR A 64 3.27 2.92 -5.68
C THR A 64 2.84 4.36 -5.96
N HIS A 65 3.70 5.16 -6.60
CA HIS A 65 3.36 6.52 -7.03
C HIS A 65 2.55 6.51 -8.33
N ASP A 66 2.82 5.53 -9.20
CA ASP A 66 2.18 5.42 -10.51
C ASP A 66 0.84 4.64 -10.46
N MET A 67 0.48 4.13 -9.27
CA MET A 67 -0.83 3.53 -8.95
C MET A 67 -1.86 4.61 -8.63
#